data_AF-A0A2D7PRK7-F1
#
_entry.id   AF-A0A2D7PRK7-F1
#
_cell.length_a   1.000
_cell.length_b   1.000
_cell.length_c   1.000
_cell.angle_alpha   90.00
_cell.angle_beta   90.00
_cell.angle_gamma   90.00
#
_symmetry.space_group_name_H-M   'P 1'
#
loop_
_entity.id
_entity.type
_entity.pdbx_description
1 polymer ?
#
loop_
_entity_poly.entity_id
_entity_poly.type
_entity_poly.pdbx_seq_one_letter_code
_entity_poly.pdbx_strand_id
1 'polypeptide(L)'
;MGSRGSLFRAFFLFGRIGAAWLMVFALAWPVSADSDSIRSDHCEIIEPESCIRTPAGYKSAWDRYEVRCVDPSLFVTVPWGYDVSGGGNTGDTHLYPEEFALAWANGSTNLERYLELRCQYREDPIKTRVGIGSFVGFPVPIANRNPDAARDPISIFVYSLDAVRADRQELAAGATRLRVPSFETWFQLLEEVMDLRFDLNAQKEVVLRYSNIPVFESRPLWHQKDVVRVFTEITGCQKSLSWRRQPGFPPTSNLKGCNESYRLARAAAGGMKVGPGGPTTQECLENFKKHYDGPRDAAAFRGLLELCQDANALNTGVGLGYNPMPNPFVCKTWRNQTVAEKYTGREYVVPNGALRPEEQGETWEVVTLEPVADARYNLRAGYCRPER
;
A
#
# COMPACT_ATOMS: atom_id res chain seq x y z
N MET A 1 68.38 -5.99 -28.79
CA MET A 1 67.90 -7.42 -28.84
C MET A 1 66.37 -7.46 -28.97
N GLY A 2 66.07 -7.06 -30.19
CA GLY A 2 65.40 -7.73 -31.32
C GLY A 2 63.95 -7.26 -31.45
N SER A 3 63.67 -6.32 -32.38
CA SER A 3 63.33 -6.08 -33.80
C SER A 3 62.16 -6.96 -34.24
N ARG A 4 61.06 -6.35 -34.67
CA ARG A 4 60.71 -6.33 -36.11
C ARG A 4 59.19 -6.49 -36.26
N GLY A 5 58.53 -5.47 -36.83
CA GLY A 5 58.36 -5.20 -38.28
C GLY A 5 56.91 -5.44 -38.72
N SER A 6 56.23 -4.37 -39.16
CA SER A 6 55.83 -3.66 -40.40
C SER A 6 55.25 -4.63 -41.44
N LEU A 7 54.07 -4.30 -42.01
CA LEU A 7 53.96 -3.88 -43.43
C LEU A 7 52.71 -4.52 -44.06
N PHE A 8 51.82 -3.64 -44.64
CA PHE A 8 51.54 -3.03 -45.95
C PHE A 8 50.76 -4.02 -46.82
N ARG A 9 49.60 -3.56 -47.45
CA ARG A 9 49.39 -3.19 -48.86
C ARG A 9 48.03 -3.69 -49.33
N ALA A 10 47.23 -2.74 -49.80
CA ALA A 10 46.55 -2.16 -50.96
C ALA A 10 46.75 -3.02 -52.22
N PHE A 11 45.69 -3.27 -53.00
CA PHE A 11 45.32 -2.89 -54.39
C PHE A 11 44.54 -4.04 -55.02
N PHE A 12 43.39 -3.76 -55.77
CA PHE A 12 42.88 -3.51 -57.13
C PHE A 12 41.84 -4.57 -57.49
N LEU A 13 40.61 -4.19 -58.04
CA LEU A 13 40.24 -4.40 -59.45
C LEU A 13 38.71 -4.46 -59.57
N PHE A 14 38.09 -3.51 -60.39
CA PHE A 14 37.25 -3.28 -61.58
C PHE A 14 36.45 -4.54 -61.95
N GLY A 15 35.10 -4.43 -62.02
CA GLY A 15 34.40 -4.99 -63.22
C GLY A 15 32.90 -4.70 -63.15
N ARG A 16 32.32 -3.79 -64.00
CA ARG A 16 31.25 -3.59 -64.99
C ARG A 16 30.41 -4.86 -65.17
N ILE A 17 28.98 -4.79 -65.07
CA ILE A 17 28.00 -5.19 -66.11
C ILE A 17 26.60 -5.17 -65.48
N GLY A 18 25.66 -4.32 -65.94
CA GLY A 18 24.53 -4.65 -66.85
C GLY A 18 23.19 -4.27 -66.20
N ALA A 19 22.52 -3.24 -66.70
CA ALA A 19 21.21 -2.84 -67.25
C ALA A 19 20.18 -3.96 -67.12
N ALA A 20 19.07 -3.68 -66.33
CA ALA A 20 17.73 -4.15 -66.77
C ALA A 20 16.64 -3.36 -66.01
N TRP A 21 15.94 -2.44 -66.69
CA TRP A 21 14.56 -2.01 -67.01
C TRP A 21 13.53 -2.94 -66.36
N LEU A 22 12.72 -2.39 -65.31
CA LEU A 22 11.30 -2.78 -65.21
C LEU A 22 10.51 -1.66 -64.53
N MET A 23 9.79 -0.85 -65.29
CA MET A 23 8.46 -0.21 -65.32
C MET A 23 7.37 -1.14 -64.79
N VAL A 24 6.83 -0.76 -63.52
CA VAL A 24 5.44 -1.20 -63.20
C VAL A 24 4.77 -0.10 -62.38
N PHE A 25 3.77 0.68 -62.96
CA PHE A 25 2.37 1.16 -62.97
C PHE A 25 1.82 1.26 -61.55
N ALA A 26 1.91 2.44 -60.83
CA ALA A 26 1.20 2.95 -59.63
C ALA A 26 -0.27 3.26 -59.95
N LEU A 27 -1.20 2.31 -59.76
CA LEU A 27 -2.65 2.27 -59.44
C LEU A 27 -2.94 3.07 -58.17
N ALA A 28 -3.32 4.35 -58.22
CA ALA A 28 -4.08 5.32 -57.39
C ALA A 28 -5.40 4.71 -56.91
N TRP A 29 -5.42 4.11 -55.68
CA TRP A 29 -6.59 3.83 -54.81
C TRP A 29 -7.01 5.09 -54.06
N PRO A 30 -8.30 5.58 -54.06
CA PRO A 30 -8.80 6.64 -53.16
C PRO A 30 -8.98 6.12 -51.73
N VAL A 31 -8.04 6.44 -50.78
CA VAL A 31 -8.12 6.34 -49.30
C VAL A 31 -9.19 7.34 -48.80
N SER A 32 -10.46 6.96 -48.76
CA SER A 32 -11.54 7.30 -47.82
C SER A 32 -11.02 7.43 -46.39
N ALA A 33 -10.47 8.61 -45.97
CA ALA A 33 -10.28 9.26 -44.65
C ALA A 33 -11.50 9.10 -43.77
N ASP A 34 -11.84 7.89 -43.34
CA ASP A 34 -12.56 7.58 -42.08
C ASP A 34 -11.87 8.22 -40.87
N SER A 35 -11.98 9.50 -40.58
CA SER A 35 -11.95 10.24 -39.30
C SER A 35 -12.31 9.34 -38.12
N ASP A 36 -11.58 8.22 -37.94
CA ASP A 36 -11.33 7.55 -36.65
C ASP A 36 -10.82 8.54 -35.60
N SER A 37 -11.60 9.46 -35.05
CA SER A 37 -11.52 9.95 -33.67
C SER A 37 -10.46 9.20 -32.86
N ILE A 38 -9.21 9.21 -33.18
CA ILE A 38 -8.03 9.02 -32.32
C ILE A 38 -8.37 9.41 -30.87
N ARG A 39 -9.36 8.73 -30.18
CA ARG A 39 -9.43 8.70 -28.70
C ARG A 39 -8.04 8.87 -28.07
N SER A 40 -7.55 10.04 -28.05
CA SER A 40 -6.36 10.47 -27.26
C SER A 40 -6.15 9.56 -26.05
N ASP A 41 -5.53 8.39 -26.24
CA ASP A 41 -4.75 7.50 -25.36
C ASP A 41 -4.14 8.26 -24.19
N HIS A 42 -4.76 9.45 -23.75
CA HIS A 42 -4.01 10.13 -22.67
C HIS A 42 -4.93 10.27 -21.45
N CYS A 43 -4.43 9.59 -20.30
CA CYS A 43 -5.03 9.88 -18.98
C CYS A 43 -5.34 11.37 -18.82
N GLU A 44 -6.56 11.73 -19.15
CA GLU A 44 -6.91 13.16 -19.06
C GLU A 44 -7.36 13.49 -17.63
N ILE A 45 -6.53 14.38 -17.05
CA ILE A 45 -7.00 14.94 -15.77
C ILE A 45 -8.13 15.95 -16.05
N ILE A 46 -9.32 15.55 -15.66
CA ILE A 46 -10.48 16.43 -15.94
C ILE A 46 -10.60 17.46 -14.80
N GLU A 47 -10.32 18.71 -15.15
CA GLU A 47 -10.54 19.72 -14.07
C GLU A 47 -12.02 20.06 -13.96
N PRO A 48 -12.75 19.19 -13.33
CA PRO A 48 -14.19 19.49 -13.31
C PRO A 48 -14.52 20.67 -12.37
N GLU A 49 -15.78 21.22 -12.58
CA GLU A 49 -16.31 22.37 -11.80
C GLU A 49 -16.48 21.98 -10.32
N SER A 50 -16.46 20.44 -10.10
CA SER A 50 -16.54 20.07 -8.67
C SER A 50 -15.94 18.68 -8.46
N CYS A 51 -15.40 18.46 -7.12
CA CYS A 51 -14.81 17.16 -6.75
C CYS A 51 -15.90 16.08 -6.63
N ILE A 52 -15.50 14.73 -6.94
CA ILE A 52 -16.40 13.59 -6.69
C ILE A 52 -16.82 13.56 -5.21
N ARG A 53 -18.14 13.52 -4.94
CA ARG A 53 -18.58 13.66 -3.52
C ARG A 53 -19.29 12.37 -3.07
N THR A 54 -19.59 11.55 -4.07
CA THR A 54 -20.33 10.34 -3.63
C THR A 54 -19.56 9.09 -4.05
N PRO A 55 -19.75 8.01 -3.28
CA PRO A 55 -19.10 6.75 -3.65
C PRO A 55 -19.50 6.30 -5.06
N ALA A 56 -20.75 6.46 -5.47
CA ALA A 56 -21.16 6.11 -6.86
C ALA A 56 -20.42 6.96 -7.88
N GLY A 57 -20.38 8.23 -7.53
CA GLY A 57 -19.58 9.11 -8.44
C GLY A 57 -18.14 8.61 -8.61
N TYR A 58 -17.57 8.19 -7.45
CA TYR A 58 -16.18 7.68 -7.58
C TYR A 58 -16.14 6.44 -8.46
N LYS A 59 -17.04 5.49 -8.24
CA LYS A 59 -17.05 4.29 -9.08
C LYS A 59 -17.21 4.65 -10.56
N SER A 60 -18.15 5.56 -10.86
CA SER A 60 -18.32 5.99 -12.26
C SER A 60 -16.99 6.53 -12.83
N ALA A 61 -16.33 7.37 -12.03
CA ALA A 61 -15.03 7.87 -12.53
C ALA A 61 -14.04 6.72 -12.72
N TRP A 62 -14.04 5.82 -11.77
CA TRP A 62 -13.15 4.66 -11.88
C TRP A 62 -13.44 3.88 -13.17
N ASP A 63 -14.66 3.66 -13.55
CA ASP A 63 -15.03 2.86 -14.73
C ASP A 63 -14.71 3.61 -16.03
N ARG A 64 -14.66 4.93 -15.92
CA ARG A 64 -14.41 5.69 -17.16
C ARG A 64 -12.93 6.09 -17.25
N TYR A 65 -12.14 5.59 -16.26
CA TYR A 65 -10.70 5.91 -16.23
C TYR A 65 -10.47 7.42 -16.16
N GLU A 66 -11.23 8.10 -15.30
CA GLU A 66 -11.11 9.56 -15.17
C GLU A 66 -10.43 9.91 -13.84
N VAL A 67 -9.52 10.86 -14.08
CA VAL A 67 -8.90 11.38 -12.82
C VAL A 67 -9.60 12.68 -12.42
N ARG A 68 -10.06 12.69 -11.16
CA ARG A 68 -10.77 13.89 -10.65
C ARG A 68 -10.45 14.07 -9.17
N CYS A 69 -10.60 15.39 -8.80
CA CYS A 69 -10.46 15.55 -7.34
C CYS A 69 -11.58 14.82 -6.60
N VAL A 70 -11.29 14.37 -5.32
CA VAL A 70 -12.27 13.59 -4.52
C VAL A 70 -12.52 14.36 -3.21
N ASP A 71 -13.77 14.44 -2.86
CA ASP A 71 -14.16 15.18 -1.65
C ASP A 71 -13.54 14.52 -0.40
N PRO A 72 -13.07 15.33 0.56
CA PRO A 72 -12.37 14.83 1.76
C PRO A 72 -13.31 14.02 2.66
N SER A 73 -14.57 13.93 2.29
CA SER A 73 -15.49 13.17 3.14
C SER A 73 -15.57 11.71 2.68
N LEU A 74 -14.86 11.38 1.61
CA LEU A 74 -14.92 9.97 1.17
C LEU A 74 -13.67 9.23 1.64
N PHE A 75 -13.94 7.95 1.95
CA PHE A 75 -12.85 7.12 2.51
C PHE A 75 -12.84 5.77 1.77
N VAL A 76 -11.71 5.12 1.99
CA VAL A 76 -11.64 3.81 1.31
C VAL A 76 -10.96 2.82 2.26
N THR A 77 -11.52 1.66 2.25
CA THR A 77 -10.91 0.55 3.02
C THR A 77 -10.72 -0.66 2.09
N VAL A 78 -9.55 -1.19 2.24
CA VAL A 78 -9.32 -2.48 1.53
C VAL A 78 -9.66 -3.63 2.48
N PRO A 79 -10.69 -4.38 2.12
CA PRO A 79 -11.07 -5.45 3.05
C PRO A 79 -9.90 -6.41 3.32
N TRP A 80 -9.87 -6.96 4.56
CA TRP A 80 -8.80 -7.87 5.02
C TRP A 80 -8.65 -9.05 4.04
N GLY A 81 -7.33 -9.41 3.87
CA GLY A 81 -7.06 -10.64 3.08
C GLY A 81 -6.70 -10.30 1.63
N TYR A 82 -6.10 -9.05 1.44
CA TYR A 82 -5.67 -8.58 0.11
C TYR A 82 -4.68 -9.55 -0.52
N ASP A 83 -4.04 -10.48 0.20
CA ASP A 83 -2.95 -11.29 -0.42
C ASP A 83 -3.21 -12.78 -0.19
N VAL A 84 -4.50 -13.13 0.20
CA VAL A 84 -4.75 -14.59 0.40
C VAL A 84 -5.90 -14.99 -0.51
N SER A 85 -5.80 -16.20 -1.07
CA SER A 85 -6.89 -16.78 -1.87
C SER A 85 -8.24 -16.71 -1.13
N GLY A 86 -9.28 -15.93 -1.80
CA GLY A 86 -10.62 -15.86 -1.15
C GLY A 86 -10.73 -14.60 -0.28
N GLY A 87 -9.47 -13.93 -0.01
CA GLY A 87 -9.42 -12.64 0.74
C GLY A 87 -9.79 -11.45 -0.16
N GLY A 88 -10.70 -10.64 0.35
CA GLY A 88 -10.99 -9.43 -0.46
C GLY A 88 -12.27 -9.62 -1.29
N ASN A 89 -12.94 -10.88 -1.14
CA ASN A 89 -14.21 -11.12 -1.87
C ASN A 89 -15.40 -10.53 -1.10
N THR A 90 -16.28 -9.59 -1.83
CA THR A 90 -17.34 -8.56 -1.99
C THR A 90 -18.68 -9.13 -1.52
N GLY A 91 -18.67 -10.36 -0.81
CA GLY A 91 -20.04 -10.52 -0.24
C GLY A 91 -20.14 -9.96 1.17
N ASP A 92 -19.04 -9.42 1.62
CA ASP A 92 -19.09 -8.99 3.04
C ASP A 92 -19.21 -7.47 3.13
N THR A 93 -20.27 -6.96 3.66
CA THR A 93 -20.55 -5.51 3.84
C THR A 93 -19.89 -5.02 5.14
N HIS A 94 -18.85 -5.78 5.62
CA HIS A 94 -18.18 -5.30 6.84
C HIS A 94 -16.78 -4.77 6.50
N LEU A 95 -16.36 -3.55 7.06
CA LEU A 95 -15.10 -2.91 6.66
C LEU A 95 -13.91 -3.83 6.96
N TYR A 96 -13.81 -4.51 8.11
CA TYR A 96 -12.81 -5.53 8.51
C TYR A 96 -13.50 -6.70 9.20
N PRO A 97 -12.74 -7.83 9.42
CA PRO A 97 -13.35 -8.91 10.20
C PRO A 97 -13.87 -8.41 11.56
N GLU A 98 -14.94 -9.02 12.02
CA GLU A 98 -15.68 -8.53 13.21
C GLU A 98 -14.81 -8.57 14.47
N GLU A 99 -13.72 -9.31 14.36
CA GLU A 99 -12.84 -9.39 15.55
C GLU A 99 -12.09 -8.07 15.77
N PHE A 100 -12.03 -7.27 14.73
CA PHE A 100 -11.35 -5.97 14.93
C PHE A 100 -12.31 -4.94 15.53
N ALA A 101 -11.71 -4.12 16.42
CA ALA A 101 -12.55 -3.02 16.96
C ALA A 101 -12.50 -1.82 16.02
N LEU A 102 -11.36 -1.61 15.40
CA LEU A 102 -11.19 -0.48 14.47
C LEU A 102 -10.75 -1.02 13.10
N ALA A 103 -11.15 -0.17 12.11
CA ALA A 103 -10.69 -0.51 10.74
C ALA A 103 -9.75 0.58 10.20
N TRP A 104 -8.78 0.08 9.35
CA TRP A 104 -7.88 1.07 8.71
C TRP A 104 -8.55 1.63 7.45
N ALA A 105 -8.37 2.93 7.34
CA ALA A 105 -8.98 3.60 6.17
C ALA A 105 -7.99 4.60 5.57
N ASN A 106 -8.21 4.83 4.27
CA ASN A 106 -7.48 5.93 3.60
C ASN A 106 -8.42 7.04 3.13
N GLY A 107 -7.76 8.21 2.97
CA GLY A 107 -8.62 9.39 2.70
C GLY A 107 -8.67 9.69 1.20
N SER A 108 -9.19 10.86 0.88
CA SER A 108 -9.51 11.27 -0.50
C SER A 108 -8.25 11.42 -1.34
N THR A 109 -7.16 11.77 -0.68
CA THR A 109 -5.93 11.91 -1.51
C THR A 109 -5.50 10.55 -2.05
N ASN A 110 -5.71 9.51 -1.24
CA ASN A 110 -5.41 8.17 -1.77
C ASN A 110 -6.35 7.79 -2.91
N LEU A 111 -7.63 8.07 -2.74
CA LEU A 111 -8.62 7.74 -3.81
C LEU A 111 -8.25 8.44 -5.12
N GLU A 112 -7.72 9.66 -5.01
CA GLU A 112 -7.31 10.35 -6.26
C GLU A 112 -6.12 9.62 -6.90
N ARG A 113 -5.18 9.20 -6.03
CA ARG A 113 -4.02 8.49 -6.58
C ARG A 113 -4.42 7.15 -7.20
N TYR A 114 -5.49 6.52 -6.63
CA TYR A 114 -5.94 5.25 -7.24
C TYR A 114 -6.53 5.51 -8.63
N LEU A 115 -7.32 6.63 -8.76
CA LEU A 115 -7.85 6.95 -10.10
C LEU A 115 -6.72 7.22 -11.10
N GLU A 116 -5.61 7.85 -10.55
CA GLU A 116 -4.46 8.09 -11.46
C GLU A 116 -3.83 6.77 -11.92
N LEU A 117 -3.69 5.87 -10.96
CA LEU A 117 -3.08 4.57 -11.36
C LEU A 117 -3.99 3.86 -12.37
N ARG A 118 -5.28 3.87 -12.07
CA ARG A 118 -6.21 3.20 -12.99
C ARG A 118 -6.19 3.84 -14.38
N CYS A 119 -6.18 5.12 -14.44
CA CYS A 119 -6.18 5.83 -15.75
C CYS A 119 -4.87 5.57 -16.50
N GLN A 120 -3.77 5.59 -15.78
CA GLN A 120 -2.45 5.49 -16.46
C GLN A 120 -2.22 4.05 -16.95
N TYR A 121 -2.78 3.17 -16.19
CA TYR A 121 -2.41 1.79 -16.56
C TYR A 121 -3.68 1.00 -16.88
N ARG A 122 -4.54 1.65 -17.67
CA ARG A 122 -5.84 1.07 -18.07
C ARG A 122 -5.66 -0.29 -18.74
N GLU A 123 -4.52 -0.46 -19.45
CA GLU A 123 -4.35 -1.72 -20.23
C GLU A 123 -3.52 -2.73 -19.44
N ASP A 124 -3.19 -2.30 -18.11
CA ASP A 124 -2.33 -3.20 -17.31
C ASP A 124 -2.89 -3.25 -15.88
N PRO A 125 -3.91 -3.95 -15.63
CA PRO A 125 -4.64 -3.98 -14.35
C PRO A 125 -3.74 -4.49 -13.21
N ILE A 126 -2.73 -5.29 -13.58
CA ILE A 126 -1.84 -5.74 -12.48
C ILE A 126 -1.04 -4.56 -11.93
N LYS A 127 -0.65 -3.58 -12.80
CA LYS A 127 0.08 -2.41 -12.27
C LYS A 127 -0.82 -1.56 -11.36
N THR A 128 -2.12 -1.46 -11.72
CA THR A 128 -3.06 -0.74 -10.82
C THR A 128 -3.22 -1.47 -9.48
N ARG A 129 -3.38 -2.72 -9.59
CA ARG A 129 -3.59 -3.49 -8.35
C ARG A 129 -2.33 -3.45 -7.46
N VAL A 130 -1.19 -3.78 -8.01
CA VAL A 130 0.07 -3.76 -7.22
C VAL A 130 0.38 -2.34 -6.76
N GLY A 131 0.09 -1.41 -7.64
CA GLY A 131 0.32 0.01 -7.26
C GLY A 131 -0.52 0.42 -6.05
N ILE A 132 -1.82 0.05 -6.10
CA ILE A 132 -2.69 0.43 -4.96
C ILE A 132 -2.22 -0.33 -3.70
N GLY A 133 -1.89 -1.68 -3.89
CA GLY A 133 -1.37 -2.43 -2.73
C GLY A 133 -0.13 -1.76 -2.11
N SER A 134 0.77 -1.34 -2.96
CA SER A 134 1.98 -0.67 -2.44
C SER A 134 1.64 0.67 -1.77
N PHE A 135 0.69 1.37 -2.33
CA PHE A 135 0.39 2.73 -1.85
C PHE A 135 -0.41 2.66 -0.53
N VAL A 136 -1.20 1.61 -0.30
CA VAL A 136 -2.01 1.48 0.93
C VAL A 136 -1.12 0.98 2.06
N GLY A 137 0.11 0.41 1.63
CA GLY A 137 1.05 0.01 2.71
C GLY A 137 0.99 -1.50 2.96
N PHE A 138 0.34 -2.33 2.00
CA PHE A 138 0.42 -3.79 2.11
C PHE A 138 1.79 -4.32 1.69
N PRO A 139 2.18 -5.30 2.40
CA PRO A 139 3.48 -5.88 1.98
C PRO A 139 3.38 -6.51 0.60
N VAL A 140 3.45 -5.75 -0.42
CA VAL A 140 3.39 -6.33 -1.78
C VAL A 140 4.81 -6.81 -2.13
N PRO A 141 4.96 -8.20 -2.17
CA PRO A 141 6.32 -8.65 -2.52
C PRO A 141 6.83 -8.00 -3.82
N ILE A 142 8.16 -7.71 -3.81
CA ILE A 142 8.85 -7.12 -4.99
C ILE A 142 8.67 -8.04 -6.19
N ALA A 143 8.45 -9.40 -5.88
CA ALA A 143 8.14 -10.33 -6.97
C ALA A 143 7.19 -11.42 -6.47
N ASN A 144 5.99 -11.34 -7.05
CA ASN A 144 5.08 -12.47 -6.73
C ASN A 144 5.23 -13.59 -7.78
N ARG A 145 5.62 -14.77 -7.17
CA ARG A 145 5.79 -15.90 -8.10
C ARG A 145 4.59 -16.85 -8.02
N ASN A 146 3.65 -16.37 -7.14
CA ASN A 146 2.45 -17.22 -7.03
C ASN A 146 1.39 -16.79 -8.05
N PRO A 147 1.21 -17.45 -9.11
CA PRO A 147 0.26 -17.09 -10.19
C PRO A 147 -1.19 -17.11 -9.70
N ASP A 148 -1.38 -17.68 -8.46
CA ASP A 148 -2.78 -17.84 -8.03
C ASP A 148 -3.22 -16.66 -7.16
N ALA A 149 -2.25 -15.82 -6.68
CA ALA A 149 -2.54 -14.76 -5.69
C ALA A 149 -3.25 -13.58 -6.34
N ALA A 150 -3.44 -13.67 -7.77
CA ALA A 150 -4.12 -12.53 -8.42
C ALA A 150 -5.34 -13.01 -9.20
N ARG A 151 -5.77 -14.30 -8.93
CA ARG A 151 -6.87 -14.86 -9.75
C ARG A 151 -8.22 -14.41 -9.20
N ASP A 152 -8.13 -13.82 -7.92
CA ASP A 152 -9.44 -13.41 -7.37
C ASP A 152 -9.55 -11.88 -7.36
N PRO A 153 -10.73 -11.44 -7.72
CA PRO A 153 -10.91 -9.98 -7.64
C PRO A 153 -10.73 -9.47 -6.21
N ILE A 154 -10.17 -8.19 -6.19
CA ILE A 154 -10.07 -7.51 -4.88
C ILE A 154 -11.05 -6.31 -4.87
N SER A 155 -11.68 -6.24 -3.72
CA SER A 155 -12.65 -5.13 -3.62
C SER A 155 -12.10 -4.06 -2.66
N ILE A 156 -12.30 -2.83 -3.12
CA ILE A 156 -12.13 -1.72 -2.14
C ILE A 156 -13.49 -1.05 -1.90
N PHE A 157 -13.69 -0.76 -0.63
CA PHE A 157 -14.93 -0.05 -0.26
C PHE A 157 -14.71 1.46 -0.20
N VAL A 158 -15.45 2.11 -1.07
CA VAL A 158 -15.48 3.59 -0.95
C VAL A 158 -16.76 4.03 -0.23
N TYR A 159 -16.52 4.91 0.78
CA TYR A 159 -17.73 5.15 1.59
C TYR A 159 -17.60 6.49 2.30
N SER A 160 -18.79 6.96 2.70
CA SER A 160 -18.82 8.03 3.72
C SER A 160 -18.85 7.43 5.13
N LEU A 161 -18.25 8.25 6.09
CA LEU A 161 -18.11 7.66 7.45
C LEU A 161 -19.50 7.36 8.04
N ASP A 162 -20.53 8.09 7.65
CA ASP A 162 -21.87 7.86 8.25
C ASP A 162 -22.49 6.55 7.74
N ALA A 163 -21.80 6.01 6.79
CA ALA A 163 -22.36 4.74 6.27
C ALA A 163 -21.99 3.57 7.18
N VAL A 164 -21.11 3.76 8.11
CA VAL A 164 -20.59 2.61 8.89
C VAL A 164 -21.44 2.48 10.17
N ARG A 165 -21.94 1.19 10.34
CA ARG A 165 -22.59 0.85 11.62
C ARG A 165 -21.59 0.13 12.52
N ALA A 166 -21.15 1.01 13.42
CA ALA A 166 -20.01 0.50 14.23
C ALA A 166 -20.45 -0.67 15.11
N ASP A 167 -19.60 -1.66 15.14
CA ASP A 167 -19.83 -2.72 16.13
C ASP A 167 -19.74 -2.19 17.57
N ARG A 168 -20.53 -2.77 18.38
CA ARG A 168 -20.56 -2.26 19.77
C ARG A 168 -19.34 -2.77 20.55
N GLN A 169 -18.15 -2.49 20.01
CA GLN A 169 -16.99 -2.77 20.88
C GLN A 169 -16.54 -1.49 21.60
N GLU A 170 -16.23 -1.71 22.92
CA GLU A 170 -15.90 -0.56 23.82
C GLU A 170 -14.89 0.39 23.16
N LEU A 171 -13.85 -0.28 22.55
CA LEU A 171 -12.84 0.59 21.89
C LEU A 171 -13.47 1.37 20.73
N ALA A 172 -14.40 0.80 20.09
CA ALA A 172 -15.08 1.48 18.96
C ALA A 172 -16.04 2.56 19.47
N ALA A 173 -16.67 2.34 20.68
CA ALA A 173 -17.59 3.33 21.27
C ALA A 173 -16.83 4.58 21.74
N GLY A 174 -15.54 4.37 22.18
CA GLY A 174 -14.68 5.53 22.55
C GLY A 174 -14.02 6.15 21.32
N ALA A 175 -14.07 5.44 20.12
CA ALA A 175 -13.45 5.86 18.84
C ALA A 175 -14.51 6.49 17.93
N THR A 176 -15.58 7.04 18.47
CA THR A 176 -16.76 7.47 17.67
C THR A 176 -16.33 8.42 16.54
N ARG A 177 -14.95 8.48 16.21
CA ARG A 177 -14.58 9.47 15.21
C ARG A 177 -13.40 8.97 14.38
N LEU A 178 -13.45 9.39 13.19
CA LEU A 178 -12.24 9.32 12.34
C LEU A 178 -11.01 9.88 13.07
N ARG A 179 -9.90 9.01 13.08
CA ARG A 179 -8.70 9.49 13.80
C ARG A 179 -7.45 9.21 12.96
N VAL A 180 -6.57 10.13 13.19
CA VAL A 180 -5.23 9.87 12.62
C VAL A 180 -4.47 8.91 13.55
N PRO A 181 -4.03 7.79 12.97
CA PRO A 181 -3.37 6.79 13.83
C PRO A 181 -1.98 7.26 14.28
N SER A 182 -1.99 8.43 15.02
CA SER A 182 -0.73 8.86 15.64
C SER A 182 -0.48 8.07 16.93
N PHE A 183 0.79 8.05 17.31
CA PHE A 183 1.03 7.30 18.57
C PHE A 183 0.34 7.98 19.75
N GLU A 184 0.18 9.25 19.63
CA GLU A 184 -0.61 9.90 20.70
C GLU A 184 -2.07 9.41 20.67
N THR A 185 -2.58 9.34 19.52
CA THR A 185 -3.97 8.84 19.44
C THR A 185 -4.05 7.43 20.07
N TRP A 186 -3.14 6.59 19.80
CA TRP A 186 -3.20 5.24 20.37
C TRP A 186 -3.06 5.27 21.89
N PHE A 187 -2.10 6.02 22.40
CA PHE A 187 -1.97 6.10 23.86
C PHE A 187 -3.27 6.60 24.51
N GLN A 188 -3.92 7.58 23.84
CA GLN A 188 -5.17 8.12 24.44
C GLN A 188 -6.29 7.08 24.40
N LEU A 189 -6.32 6.39 23.28
CA LEU A 189 -7.40 5.39 23.18
C LEU A 189 -7.21 4.29 24.22
N LEU A 190 -6.01 3.86 24.33
CA LEU A 190 -5.78 2.79 25.32
C LEU A 190 -6.03 3.28 26.74
N GLU A 191 -5.67 4.51 27.04
CA GLU A 191 -5.86 5.03 28.41
C GLU A 191 -7.34 5.31 28.68
N GLU A 192 -8.01 5.91 27.77
CA GLU A 192 -9.37 6.41 28.08
C GLU A 192 -10.40 5.28 27.93
N VAL A 193 -10.08 4.39 27.02
CA VAL A 193 -11.15 3.42 26.73
C VAL A 193 -10.85 2.09 27.41
N MET A 194 -9.51 1.86 27.59
CA MET A 194 -9.21 0.50 28.11
C MET A 194 -8.53 0.59 29.48
N ASP A 195 -8.45 1.80 29.97
CA ASP A 195 -7.76 2.00 31.25
C ASP A 195 -6.38 1.33 31.27
N LEU A 196 -5.75 1.41 30.12
CA LEU A 196 -4.36 0.89 29.99
C LEU A 196 -3.39 2.06 29.76
N ARG A 197 -2.45 2.21 30.77
CA ARG A 197 -1.54 3.38 30.69
C ARG A 197 -0.10 2.91 30.49
N PHE A 198 0.50 3.62 29.58
CA PHE A 198 1.95 3.39 29.41
C PHE A 198 2.74 4.57 30.01
N ASP A 199 3.91 4.25 30.51
CA ASP A 199 4.72 5.32 31.14
C ASP A 199 5.07 6.42 30.13
N LEU A 200 5.19 7.66 30.66
CA LEU A 200 5.53 8.83 29.81
C LEU A 200 6.82 8.57 29.02
N ASN A 201 7.77 7.85 29.65
CA ASN A 201 9.02 7.59 28.91
C ASN A 201 8.78 6.69 27.69
N ALA A 202 7.88 5.71 27.85
CA ALA A 202 7.55 4.87 26.67
C ALA A 202 6.92 5.71 25.55
N GLN A 203 6.03 6.59 25.97
CA GLN A 203 5.38 7.44 24.95
C GLN A 203 6.41 8.34 24.25
N LYS A 204 7.35 8.95 25.05
CA LYS A 204 8.36 9.84 24.45
C LYS A 204 9.28 9.07 23.51
N GLU A 205 9.61 7.88 24.03
CA GLU A 205 10.57 7.11 23.21
C GLU A 205 9.98 6.79 21.82
N VAL A 206 8.75 6.33 21.78
CA VAL A 206 8.17 5.94 20.48
C VAL A 206 7.98 7.18 19.60
N VAL A 207 7.48 8.23 20.19
CA VAL A 207 7.20 9.43 19.38
C VAL A 207 8.52 10.03 18.86
N LEU A 208 9.52 10.12 19.73
CA LEU A 208 10.76 10.81 19.31
C LEU A 208 11.54 9.93 18.33
N ARG A 209 11.51 8.62 18.48
CA ARG A 209 12.28 7.77 17.54
C ARG A 209 11.68 7.85 16.13
N TYR A 210 10.36 7.88 16.04
CA TYR A 210 9.77 7.93 14.68
C TYR A 210 9.88 9.35 14.11
N SER A 211 9.97 10.37 14.96
CA SER A 211 10.06 11.76 14.44
C SER A 211 11.49 12.07 13.98
N ASN A 212 12.43 11.19 14.36
CA ASN A 212 13.82 11.54 14.02
C ASN A 212 14.31 10.70 12.83
N ILE A 213 13.34 10.16 12.11
CA ILE A 213 13.75 9.40 10.92
C ILE A 213 14.26 10.38 9.85
N PRO A 214 15.45 10.13 9.44
CA PRO A 214 15.98 11.00 8.38
C PRO A 214 15.26 10.78 7.04
N VAL A 215 14.26 11.65 6.74
CA VAL A 215 13.33 11.30 5.64
C VAL A 215 13.91 11.81 4.31
N PHE A 216 14.96 12.70 4.35
CA PHE A 216 15.44 13.22 3.04
C PHE A 216 16.84 12.69 2.76
N GLU A 217 17.33 11.91 3.72
CA GLU A 217 18.69 11.43 3.45
C GLU A 217 18.66 10.40 2.29
N SER A 218 19.35 10.90 1.16
CA SER A 218 19.46 10.02 -0.03
C SER A 218 20.80 9.29 -0.02
N ARG A 219 20.75 8.00 -0.02
CA ARG A 219 21.69 6.96 -0.50
C ARG A 219 23.03 7.07 0.22
N PRO A 220 23.52 5.60 0.42
CA PRO A 220 23.04 4.28 -0.04
C PRO A 220 22.39 3.49 1.11
N LEU A 221 21.87 4.12 2.20
CA LEU A 221 21.50 3.15 3.27
C LEU A 221 20.15 3.53 3.87
N TRP A 222 19.19 4.15 3.00
CA TRP A 222 17.90 4.53 3.62
C TRP A 222 17.25 3.33 4.31
N HIS A 223 17.33 2.17 3.67
CA HIS A 223 16.68 0.97 4.26
C HIS A 223 17.25 0.66 5.65
N GLN A 224 18.36 1.30 5.94
CA GLN A 224 18.93 1.09 7.29
C GLN A 224 18.42 2.14 8.28
N LYS A 225 17.79 3.15 7.75
CA LYS A 225 17.33 4.23 8.66
C LYS A 225 15.85 4.52 8.42
N ASP A 226 15.05 3.48 8.06
CA ASP A 226 13.63 3.73 7.71
C ASP A 226 12.71 3.32 8.87
N VAL A 227 11.41 3.34 8.58
CA VAL A 227 10.37 3.11 9.61
C VAL A 227 10.53 1.70 10.20
N VAL A 228 10.88 0.81 9.40
CA VAL A 228 11.02 -0.57 9.90
C VAL A 228 12.20 -0.66 10.87
N ARG A 229 13.28 0.00 10.54
CA ARG A 229 14.41 0.02 11.49
C ARG A 229 14.01 0.59 12.85
N VAL A 230 13.36 1.73 12.78
CA VAL A 230 12.92 2.28 14.08
C VAL A 230 12.11 1.23 14.85
N PHE A 231 11.19 0.54 14.12
CA PHE A 231 10.42 -0.53 14.80
C PHE A 231 11.38 -1.59 15.39
N THR A 232 12.36 -2.04 14.63
CA THR A 232 13.28 -3.08 15.13
C THR A 232 14.10 -2.56 16.32
N GLU A 233 14.48 -1.29 16.31
CA GLU A 233 15.25 -0.73 17.45
C GLU A 233 14.38 -0.68 18.72
N ILE A 234 13.13 -0.38 18.48
CA ILE A 234 12.26 -0.29 19.67
C ILE A 234 11.95 -1.71 20.17
N THR A 235 11.74 -2.60 19.25
CA THR A 235 11.19 -3.90 19.70
C THR A 235 12.33 -4.91 19.89
N GLY A 236 13.46 -4.60 19.28
CA GLY A 236 14.61 -5.55 19.37
C GLY A 236 14.45 -6.72 18.41
N CYS A 237 13.38 -6.68 17.63
CA CYS A 237 13.21 -7.78 16.65
C CYS A 237 14.15 -7.57 15.46
N GLN A 238 14.81 -8.74 15.09
CA GLN A 238 15.80 -8.62 13.99
C GLN A 238 15.08 -8.67 12.64
N LYS A 239 15.73 -7.95 11.77
CA LYS A 239 15.24 -8.02 10.37
C LYS A 239 15.65 -9.34 9.73
N SER A 240 14.74 -10.05 9.16
CA SER A 240 15.20 -11.26 8.44
C SER A 240 16.12 -10.87 7.28
N LEU A 241 17.23 -11.77 7.04
CA LEU A 241 18.20 -11.58 5.93
C LEU A 241 17.48 -11.49 4.58
N SER A 242 16.25 -12.02 4.46
CA SER A 242 15.48 -12.02 3.20
C SER A 242 14.97 -10.61 2.86
N TRP A 243 15.18 -9.70 3.80
CA TRP A 243 14.68 -8.33 3.58
C TRP A 243 15.56 -7.59 2.55
N ARG A 244 16.94 -7.98 2.49
CA ARG A 244 17.85 -7.39 1.49
C ARG A 244 17.42 -7.74 0.06
N ARG A 245 16.61 -8.81 -0.05
CA ARG A 245 16.24 -9.30 -1.41
C ARG A 245 14.73 -9.14 -1.63
N GLN A 246 13.88 -8.74 -0.45
CA GLN A 246 12.41 -8.52 -0.53
C GLN A 246 12.01 -7.49 0.54
N PRO A 247 12.25 -6.17 0.20
CA PRO A 247 11.83 -5.23 1.24
C PRO A 247 10.49 -5.65 1.88
N GLY A 248 10.50 -6.54 2.82
CA GLY A 248 9.26 -6.89 3.54
C GLY A 248 9.46 -6.74 5.05
N PHE A 249 8.39 -6.74 5.92
CA PHE A 249 8.28 -6.44 7.36
C PHE A 249 8.94 -7.56 8.17
N PRO A 250 9.70 -7.21 9.34
CA PRO A 250 10.24 -8.29 10.16
C PRO A 250 9.16 -9.34 10.52
N PRO A 251 9.60 -10.66 10.13
CA PRO A 251 8.61 -11.65 10.57
C PRO A 251 8.32 -11.52 12.08
N THR A 252 7.11 -11.18 12.30
CA THR A 252 6.78 -11.04 13.73
C THR A 252 6.21 -12.36 14.26
N SER A 253 6.23 -13.39 13.38
CA SER A 253 5.81 -14.73 13.84
C SER A 253 6.98 -15.46 14.51
N ASN A 254 8.26 -14.98 14.19
CA ASN A 254 9.45 -15.51 14.89
C ASN A 254 10.05 -14.43 15.83
N LEU A 255 9.79 -14.75 17.06
CA LEU A 255 10.10 -13.68 18.04
C LEU A 255 11.53 -13.84 18.56
N LYS A 256 12.27 -14.77 17.86
CA LYS A 256 13.67 -14.91 18.29
C LYS A 256 14.45 -13.60 18.07
N GLY A 257 15.08 -13.05 19.22
CA GLY A 257 15.95 -11.87 19.03
C GLY A 257 15.20 -10.57 19.39
N CYS A 258 13.84 -10.74 19.72
CA CYS A 258 13.11 -9.52 20.13
C CYS A 258 13.32 -9.25 21.63
N ASN A 259 13.27 -7.95 21.94
CA ASN A 259 13.33 -7.60 23.38
C ASN A 259 12.32 -8.40 24.22
N GLU A 260 12.74 -8.61 25.45
CA GLU A 260 11.88 -9.40 26.36
C GLU A 260 10.51 -8.74 26.55
N SER A 261 10.49 -7.36 26.78
CA SER A 261 9.18 -6.70 27.00
C SER A 261 8.25 -6.89 25.79
N TYR A 262 8.74 -6.85 24.58
CA TYR A 262 7.92 -7.10 23.38
C TYR A 262 7.36 -8.52 23.37
N ARG A 263 8.19 -9.51 23.61
CA ARG A 263 7.73 -10.91 23.58
C ARG A 263 6.72 -11.19 24.69
N LEU A 264 7.04 -10.69 25.89
CA LEU A 264 6.12 -10.95 27.01
C LEU A 264 4.78 -10.25 26.81
N ALA A 265 4.87 -9.04 26.27
CA ALA A 265 3.59 -8.33 26.03
C ALA A 265 2.72 -9.11 25.03
N ARG A 266 3.28 -9.62 23.95
CA ARG A 266 2.47 -10.36 22.97
C ARG A 266 1.95 -11.67 23.59
N ALA A 267 2.84 -12.31 24.31
CA ALA A 267 2.38 -13.54 25.00
C ALA A 267 1.23 -13.24 25.97
N ALA A 268 1.40 -12.16 26.70
CA ALA A 268 0.34 -11.79 27.66
C ALA A 268 -0.97 -11.42 26.94
N ALA A 269 -0.83 -10.99 25.72
CA ALA A 269 -2.05 -10.56 24.99
C ALA A 269 -2.68 -11.77 24.27
N GLY A 270 -2.06 -13.01 24.45
CA GLY A 270 -2.73 -14.21 23.89
C GLY A 270 -1.87 -14.85 22.80
N GLY A 271 -0.89 -14.11 22.26
CA GLY A 271 0.15 -14.75 21.38
C GLY A 271 -0.38 -14.89 19.95
N MET A 272 -1.75 -14.67 19.83
CA MET A 272 -2.30 -14.77 18.46
C MET A 272 -2.82 -13.39 18.02
N LYS A 273 -2.57 -13.10 16.67
CA LYS A 273 -3.01 -11.79 16.15
C LYS A 273 -4.53 -11.73 16.02
N VAL A 274 -5.08 -10.54 16.17
CA VAL A 274 -6.53 -10.34 15.97
C VAL A 274 -6.86 -10.59 14.50
N GLY A 275 -8.03 -11.24 14.23
CA GLY A 275 -8.48 -11.53 12.85
C GLY A 275 -9.30 -12.83 12.83
N PRO A 276 -9.69 -13.25 11.62
CA PRO A 276 -10.52 -14.47 11.54
C PRO A 276 -9.85 -15.66 12.23
N GLY A 277 -10.62 -16.26 13.22
CA GLY A 277 -10.08 -17.47 13.88
C GLY A 277 -9.23 -17.12 15.10
N GLY A 278 -8.95 -15.77 15.31
CA GLY A 278 -8.20 -15.33 16.49
C GLY A 278 -9.09 -14.59 17.49
N PRO A 279 -8.41 -13.93 18.53
CA PRO A 279 -9.18 -13.17 19.52
C PRO A 279 -9.69 -11.83 18.95
N THR A 280 -10.74 -11.34 19.59
CA THR A 280 -11.12 -9.95 19.26
C THR A 280 -10.11 -8.94 19.83
N THR A 281 -10.14 -7.67 19.21
CA THR A 281 -9.27 -6.60 19.76
C THR A 281 -9.51 -6.43 21.26
N GLN A 282 -10.75 -6.51 21.62
CA GLN A 282 -11.05 -6.33 23.05
C GLN A 282 -10.46 -7.49 23.89
N GLU A 283 -10.68 -8.70 23.43
CA GLU A 283 -10.10 -9.84 24.19
C GLU A 283 -8.58 -9.72 24.27
N CYS A 284 -7.99 -9.37 23.19
CA CYS A 284 -6.53 -9.21 23.17
C CYS A 284 -6.08 -8.17 24.20
N LEU A 285 -6.67 -7.00 24.21
CA LEU A 285 -6.24 -5.94 25.14
C LEU A 285 -6.55 -6.32 26.59
N GLU A 286 -7.72 -7.03 26.80
CA GLU A 286 -8.05 -7.44 28.19
C GLU A 286 -7.06 -8.51 28.67
N ASN A 287 -6.69 -9.35 27.77
CA ASN A 287 -5.64 -10.32 28.17
C ASN A 287 -4.34 -9.62 28.57
N PHE A 288 -3.95 -8.69 27.79
CA PHE A 288 -2.72 -7.97 28.16
C PHE A 288 -2.86 -7.31 29.53
N LYS A 289 -3.96 -6.67 29.75
CA LYS A 289 -4.18 -5.97 31.05
C LYS A 289 -4.13 -6.96 32.21
N LYS A 290 -4.66 -8.11 31.98
CA LYS A 290 -4.78 -9.09 33.08
C LYS A 290 -3.46 -9.82 33.30
N HIS A 291 -2.72 -10.01 32.23
CA HIS A 291 -1.67 -11.04 32.41
C HIS A 291 -0.28 -10.40 32.27
N TYR A 292 -0.21 -9.15 31.82
CA TYR A 292 1.15 -8.61 31.59
C TYR A 292 1.65 -7.95 32.88
N ASP A 293 2.81 -8.45 33.39
CA ASP A 293 3.34 -7.88 34.65
C ASP A 293 4.72 -7.26 34.42
N GLY A 294 5.11 -7.15 33.11
CA GLY A 294 6.41 -6.51 32.83
C GLY A 294 6.28 -4.99 32.70
N PRO A 295 7.49 -4.42 32.34
CA PRO A 295 7.43 -2.96 32.16
C PRO A 295 6.59 -2.58 30.93
N ARG A 296 5.74 -1.61 31.12
CA ARG A 296 4.94 -1.09 29.98
C ARG A 296 5.74 -0.02 29.24
N ASP A 297 6.89 -0.49 28.65
CA ASP A 297 7.80 0.40 27.91
C ASP A 297 7.47 0.39 26.41
N ALA A 298 8.25 1.07 25.57
CA ALA A 298 7.96 1.26 24.12
C ALA A 298 7.85 -0.08 23.40
N ALA A 299 8.73 -1.04 23.80
CA ALA A 299 8.66 -2.37 23.13
C ALA A 299 7.33 -3.07 23.44
N ALA A 300 6.89 -3.06 24.74
CA ALA A 300 5.58 -3.67 25.07
C ALA A 300 4.44 -2.99 24.31
N PHE A 301 4.54 -1.68 24.25
CA PHE A 301 3.48 -0.92 23.54
C PHE A 301 3.40 -1.36 22.07
N ARG A 302 4.56 -1.41 21.41
CA ARG A 302 4.51 -1.79 19.98
C ARG A 302 4.05 -3.23 19.81
N GLY A 303 4.51 -4.13 20.78
CA GLY A 303 4.02 -5.52 20.71
C GLY A 303 2.49 -5.60 20.83
N LEU A 304 1.99 -4.83 21.70
CA LEU A 304 0.53 -4.88 21.93
C LEU A 304 -0.23 -4.32 20.71
N LEU A 305 0.21 -3.18 20.15
CA LEU A 305 -0.53 -2.59 19.01
C LEU A 305 -0.45 -3.51 17.79
N GLU A 306 0.76 -4.01 17.61
CA GLU A 306 0.90 -4.89 16.43
C GLU A 306 -0.04 -6.08 16.54
N LEU A 307 -0.19 -6.71 17.73
CA LEU A 307 -0.98 -7.94 17.89
C LEU A 307 -2.48 -7.63 17.96
N CYS A 308 -2.86 -6.48 18.61
CA CYS A 308 -4.28 -6.31 18.97
C CYS A 308 -4.97 -5.39 17.95
N GLN A 309 -4.16 -4.63 17.07
CA GLN A 309 -4.88 -3.68 16.17
C GLN A 309 -4.21 -3.68 14.80
N ASP A 310 -3.39 -4.68 14.60
CA ASP A 310 -2.72 -4.84 13.29
C ASP A 310 -1.94 -3.57 12.90
N ALA A 311 -1.49 -2.85 14.00
CA ALA A 311 -0.55 -1.74 13.72
C ALA A 311 0.88 -2.29 13.59
N ASN A 312 1.15 -2.71 12.39
CA ASN A 312 2.43 -3.45 12.16
C ASN A 312 3.60 -2.47 12.04
N ALA A 313 4.72 -2.99 11.64
CA ALA A 313 5.97 -2.19 11.64
C ALA A 313 5.88 -1.02 10.65
N LEU A 314 4.81 -1.00 9.90
CA LEU A 314 4.73 0.10 8.90
C LEU A 314 3.88 1.26 9.44
N ASN A 315 3.29 1.05 10.51
CA ASN A 315 2.61 2.19 11.14
C ASN A 315 3.63 3.24 11.63
N THR A 316 3.46 4.40 11.14
CA THR A 316 4.52 5.41 11.38
C THR A 316 4.10 6.36 12.52
N GLY A 317 2.79 6.40 12.76
CA GLY A 317 2.33 7.28 13.86
C GLY A 317 2.18 8.73 13.40
N VAL A 318 2.37 9.00 12.06
CA VAL A 318 2.31 10.43 11.68
C VAL A 318 1.10 10.63 10.77
N GLY A 319 0.34 9.56 10.58
CA GLY A 319 -0.93 9.77 9.84
C GLY A 319 -0.76 9.53 8.35
N LEU A 320 0.42 9.06 7.97
CA LEU A 320 0.65 8.71 6.55
C LEU A 320 1.02 7.23 6.45
N GLY A 321 0.48 6.62 5.34
CA GLY A 321 0.92 5.24 5.10
C GLY A 321 2.41 5.18 4.75
N TYR A 322 3.00 4.04 4.98
CA TYR A 322 4.41 3.81 4.61
C TYR A 322 4.55 2.39 4.07
N ASN A 323 5.39 2.40 3.00
CA ASN A 323 5.66 1.06 2.44
C ASN A 323 7.11 0.99 1.94
N PRO A 324 7.82 -0.06 2.46
CA PRO A 324 9.23 -0.15 2.05
C PRO A 324 9.38 -0.53 0.57
N MET A 325 8.27 -0.86 0.00
CA MET A 325 8.29 -1.07 -1.45
C MET A 325 8.20 0.25 -2.22
N PRO A 326 8.62 0.16 -3.55
CA PRO A 326 8.65 1.43 -4.30
C PRO A 326 7.26 2.07 -4.39
N ASN A 327 7.31 3.33 -4.08
CA ASN A 327 6.13 4.15 -4.42
C ASN A 327 5.96 4.27 -5.96
N PRO A 328 4.76 3.79 -6.41
CA PRO A 328 4.59 3.71 -7.87
C PRO A 328 4.59 5.10 -8.53
N PHE A 329 4.55 6.11 -7.74
CA PHE A 329 4.47 7.45 -8.36
C PHE A 329 5.83 8.13 -8.31
N VAL A 330 6.78 7.46 -7.84
CA VAL A 330 8.15 8.01 -7.81
C VAL A 330 8.98 7.23 -8.83
N CYS A 331 9.45 8.04 -9.80
CA CYS A 331 10.16 7.40 -10.93
C CYS A 331 11.62 7.13 -10.56
N LYS A 332 11.86 6.34 -9.56
CA LYS A 332 13.19 5.89 -9.11
C LYS A 332 13.12 4.41 -8.72
N THR A 333 14.26 3.82 -8.89
CA THR A 333 14.30 2.44 -8.34
C THR A 333 14.03 2.45 -6.83
N TRP A 334 13.49 1.29 -6.47
CA TRP A 334 13.09 1.25 -5.04
C TRP A 334 14.29 1.61 -4.15
N ARG A 335 15.55 1.26 -4.55
CA ARG A 335 16.75 1.55 -3.73
C ARG A 335 17.08 3.04 -3.74
N ASN A 336 16.54 3.64 -4.72
CA ASN A 336 16.93 5.07 -4.82
C ASN A 336 15.83 6.00 -4.33
N GLN A 337 14.76 5.43 -3.92
CA GLN A 337 13.71 6.31 -3.33
C GLN A 337 14.06 6.61 -1.86
N THR A 338 13.98 7.91 -1.49
CA THR A 338 14.20 8.28 -0.07
C THR A 338 13.08 7.75 0.82
N VAL A 339 13.29 7.83 2.14
CA VAL A 339 12.23 7.43 3.09
C VAL A 339 10.98 8.30 2.87
N ALA A 340 11.24 9.57 2.61
CA ALA A 340 10.05 10.45 2.41
C ALA A 340 9.26 10.02 1.18
N GLU A 341 9.89 9.61 0.19
CA GLU A 341 9.19 9.23 -1.05
C GLU A 341 8.42 7.91 -0.88
N LYS A 342 8.63 7.28 0.19
CA LYS A 342 7.92 5.99 0.41
C LYS A 342 6.70 6.18 1.29
N TYR A 343 6.68 7.35 1.88
CA TYR A 343 5.39 7.64 2.54
C TYR A 343 4.28 7.80 1.49
N THR A 344 3.09 7.25 1.86
CA THR A 344 1.98 7.28 0.88
C THR A 344 0.88 8.24 1.35
N GLY A 345 -0.38 7.84 1.06
CA GLY A 345 -1.45 8.81 1.35
C GLY A 345 -1.84 8.77 2.84
N ARG A 346 -2.79 9.67 3.16
CA ARG A 346 -3.28 9.80 4.55
C ARG A 346 -3.97 8.50 5.01
N GLU A 347 -3.67 8.18 6.24
CA GLU A 347 -4.27 6.97 6.83
C GLU A 347 -5.11 7.34 8.06
N TYR A 348 -6.15 6.52 8.21
CA TYR A 348 -7.07 6.78 9.34
C TYR A 348 -7.42 5.44 10.01
N VAL A 349 -7.86 5.58 11.26
CA VAL A 349 -8.59 4.46 11.89
C VAL A 349 -10.02 4.91 12.21
N VAL A 350 -10.95 4.02 11.81
CA VAL A 350 -12.38 4.32 12.00
C VAL A 350 -13.03 3.14 12.74
N PRO A 351 -14.20 3.47 13.29
CA PRO A 351 -14.89 2.32 13.89
C PRO A 351 -15.17 1.21 12.86
N ASN A 352 -14.95 -0.01 13.38
CA ASN A 352 -15.20 -1.15 12.46
C ASN A 352 -16.69 -1.50 12.47
N GLY A 353 -17.20 -1.81 11.32
CA GLY A 353 -18.65 -2.13 11.31
C GLY A 353 -19.12 -2.50 9.91
N ALA A 354 -20.45 -2.77 9.94
CA ALA A 354 -21.04 -3.21 8.65
C ALA A 354 -21.54 -2.00 7.83
N LEU A 355 -21.44 -2.23 6.56
CA LEU A 355 -22.08 -1.27 5.64
C LEU A 355 -23.49 -1.76 5.29
N ARG A 356 -24.48 -0.81 5.20
CA ARG A 356 -25.86 -1.24 4.93
C ARG A 356 -26.07 -1.46 3.43
N PRO A 357 -26.40 -2.61 3.13
CA PRO A 357 -26.55 -2.93 1.69
C PRO A 357 -27.58 -2.02 1.02
N GLU A 358 -28.66 -1.63 1.73
CA GLU A 358 -29.71 -0.78 1.12
C GLU A 358 -29.19 0.62 0.79
N GLU A 359 -28.00 0.98 1.33
CA GLU A 359 -27.49 2.34 1.08
C GLU A 359 -26.37 2.31 0.03
N GLN A 360 -26.16 1.12 -0.54
CA GLN A 360 -25.10 1.04 -1.57
C GLN A 360 -25.43 1.95 -2.75
N GLY A 361 -24.34 2.68 -3.27
CA GLY A 361 -24.51 3.69 -4.34
C GLY A 361 -24.66 5.10 -3.78
N GLU A 362 -25.30 5.11 -2.57
CA GLU A 362 -25.49 6.46 -2.01
C GLU A 362 -24.39 6.80 -1.01
N THR A 363 -24.14 5.88 -0.06
CA THR A 363 -23.21 6.26 1.02
C THR A 363 -22.01 5.30 1.03
N TRP A 364 -22.12 4.26 0.20
CA TRP A 364 -20.91 3.44 -0.03
C TRP A 364 -21.06 2.67 -1.33
N GLU A 365 -19.79 2.27 -1.83
CA GLU A 365 -19.74 1.53 -3.11
C GLU A 365 -18.49 0.65 -3.13
N VAL A 366 -18.68 -0.41 -4.04
CA VAL A 366 -17.51 -1.32 -4.18
C VAL A 366 -16.85 -1.05 -5.53
N VAL A 367 -15.54 -0.88 -5.40
CA VAL A 367 -14.72 -0.86 -6.63
C VAL A 367 -13.86 -2.13 -6.66
N THR A 368 -14.03 -2.84 -7.87
CA THR A 368 -13.33 -4.13 -7.95
C THR A 368 -12.04 -3.99 -8.78
N LEU A 369 -10.98 -4.39 -8.09
CA LEU A 369 -9.74 -4.51 -8.88
C LEU A 369 -9.73 -5.85 -9.62
N GLU A 370 -9.61 -5.81 -10.97
CA GLU A 370 -9.86 -6.97 -11.85
C GLU A 370 -8.82 -8.08 -11.56
N PRO A 371 -9.33 -9.37 -11.67
CA PRO A 371 -8.38 -10.47 -11.59
C PRO A 371 -7.32 -10.40 -12.71
N VAL A 372 -6.17 -10.94 -12.35
CA VAL A 372 -5.08 -10.95 -13.36
C VAL A 372 -4.58 -12.39 -13.49
N ALA A 373 -4.84 -13.00 -14.70
CA ALA A 373 -4.55 -14.43 -14.98
C ALA A 373 -3.06 -14.73 -14.82
N ASP A 374 -2.14 -13.68 -14.91
CA ASP A 374 -0.69 -13.81 -14.67
C ASP A 374 -0.19 -12.64 -13.79
N ALA A 375 -0.28 -12.96 -12.48
CA ALA A 375 -0.04 -11.86 -11.50
C ALA A 375 1.45 -11.74 -11.18
N ARG A 376 2.23 -12.45 -12.13
CA ARG A 376 3.66 -12.18 -11.84
C ARG A 376 4.00 -10.71 -12.06
N TYR A 377 4.56 -10.10 -11.03
CA TYR A 377 4.97 -8.69 -11.21
C TYR A 377 6.30 -8.46 -10.50
N ASN A 378 6.98 -7.46 -11.11
CA ASN A 378 8.24 -7.00 -10.46
C ASN A 378 8.16 -5.48 -10.22
N LEU A 379 7.91 -5.19 -8.89
CA LEU A 379 7.86 -3.74 -8.58
C LEU A 379 9.22 -3.27 -8.05
N ARG A 380 10.21 -3.14 -8.96
CA ARG A 380 11.56 -2.78 -8.49
C ARG A 380 11.77 -1.26 -8.63
N ALA A 381 10.73 -0.62 -9.20
CA ALA A 381 10.82 0.84 -9.36
C ALA A 381 9.41 1.45 -9.46
N GLY A 382 9.38 2.74 -9.14
CA GLY A 382 8.10 3.41 -9.45
C GLY A 382 7.80 3.34 -10.95
N TYR A 383 6.44 3.53 -11.24
CA TYR A 383 6.05 3.49 -12.66
C TYR A 383 6.52 4.75 -13.39
N CYS A 384 7.56 4.61 -14.21
CA CYS A 384 8.04 5.78 -14.98
C CYS A 384 7.18 5.97 -16.23
N ARG A 385 6.71 7.17 -16.29
CA ARG A 385 6.10 7.47 -17.61
C ARG A 385 7.18 7.49 -18.71
N PRO A 386 7.13 6.74 -19.76
CA PRO A 386 8.15 7.03 -20.78
C PRO A 386 8.22 8.52 -21.10
N GLU A 387 9.16 9.25 -20.42
CA GLU A 387 9.46 10.66 -20.79
C GLU A 387 9.19 10.89 -22.29
N ARG A 388 8.10 11.47 -22.67
CA ARG A 388 7.97 12.15 -23.98
C ARG A 388 9.24 12.95 -24.30
#